data_AF-A0A286C5J4-F1
#
_entry.id   AF-A0A286C5J4-F1
#
_cell.length_a   1.000
_cell.length_b   1.000
_cell.length_c   1.000
_cell.angle_alpha   90.00
_cell.angle_beta   90.00
_cell.angle_gamma   90.00
#
_symmetry.space_group_name_H-M   'P 1'
#
loop_
_entity.id
_entity.type
_entity.pdbx_description
1 polymer ?
#
loop_
_entity_poly.entity_id
_entity_poly.type
_entity_poly.pdbx_seq_one_letter_code
_entity_poly.pdbx_strand_id
1 'polypeptide(L)'
;MTYLKPVLTAAILAFALAGCESKQENQREEALEKKADTMEQKADVVRERGEAAADLAEKKDPGMDTSATDRAAEAARETSERSADQLEEYADRTREKK
;
A
#
# COMPACT_ATOMS: atom_id res chain seq x y z
N MET A 1 37.38 -29.86 34.16
CA MET A 1 36.44 -28.71 34.14
C MET A 1 36.87 -27.68 33.09
N THR A 2 36.88 -28.03 31.81
CA THR A 2 37.49 -27.19 30.75
C THR A 2 36.49 -26.73 29.68
N TYR A 3 35.26 -27.25 29.70
CA TYR A 3 34.21 -26.93 28.73
C TYR A 3 33.24 -25.82 29.19
N LEU A 4 33.34 -25.36 30.43
CA LEU A 4 32.44 -24.34 30.98
C LEU A 4 32.65 -22.96 30.30
N LYS A 5 33.90 -22.65 29.93
CA LYS A 5 34.26 -21.40 29.26
C LYS A 5 33.70 -21.30 27.83
N PRO A 6 33.90 -22.28 26.92
CA PRO A 6 33.36 -22.18 25.56
C PRO A 6 31.83 -22.20 25.51
N VAL A 7 31.16 -22.90 26.45
CA VAL A 7 29.69 -22.93 26.53
C VAL A 7 29.12 -21.56 26.91
N LEU A 8 29.76 -20.84 27.83
CA LEU A 8 29.31 -19.51 28.24
C LEU A 8 29.46 -18.48 27.11
N THR A 9 30.56 -18.54 26.35
CA THR A 9 30.79 -17.62 25.22
C THR A 9 29.81 -17.86 24.07
N ALA A 10 29.48 -19.13 23.78
CA ALA A 10 28.49 -19.48 22.77
C ALA A 10 27.08 -19.01 23.15
N ALA A 11 26.70 -19.11 24.43
CA ALA A 11 25.41 -18.65 24.92
C ALA A 11 25.25 -17.13 24.76
N ILE A 12 26.28 -16.34 25.10
CA ILE A 12 26.24 -14.87 24.95
C ILE A 12 26.11 -14.44 23.48
N LEU A 13 26.78 -15.15 22.56
CA LEU A 13 26.66 -14.89 21.13
C LEU A 13 25.24 -15.16 20.60
N ALA A 14 24.59 -16.23 21.07
CA ALA A 14 23.23 -16.57 20.69
C ALA A 14 22.21 -15.50 21.15
N PHE A 15 22.37 -14.95 22.35
CA PHE A 15 21.52 -13.85 22.84
C PHE A 15 21.76 -12.53 22.12
N ALA A 16 23.00 -12.25 21.69
CA ALA A 16 23.32 -11.05 20.91
C ALA A 16 22.70 -11.09 19.50
N LEU A 17 22.65 -12.27 18.88
CA LEU A 17 22.04 -12.47 17.56
C LEU A 17 20.51 -12.33 17.60
N ALA A 18 19.85 -12.91 18.61
CA ALA A 18 18.39 -12.80 18.79
C ALA A 18 17.92 -11.35 18.99
N GLY A 19 18.73 -10.49 19.62
CA GLY A 19 18.42 -9.07 19.79
C GLY A 19 18.64 -8.20 18.55
N CYS A 20 19.49 -8.64 17.61
CA CYS A 20 19.65 -7.98 16.31
C CYS A 20 18.55 -8.38 15.33
N GLU A 21 18.13 -9.65 15.35
CA GLU A 21 17.03 -10.15 14.50
C GLU A 21 15.73 -9.38 14.76
N SER A 22 15.37 -9.10 16.01
CA SER A 22 14.11 -8.39 16.33
C SER A 22 14.05 -6.95 15.84
N LYS A 23 15.17 -6.20 15.89
CA LYS A 23 15.23 -4.84 15.35
C LYS A 23 15.21 -4.82 13.83
N GLN A 24 15.90 -5.77 13.21
CA GLN A 24 15.95 -5.89 11.76
C GLN A 24 14.60 -6.30 11.19
N GLU A 25 13.92 -7.24 11.85
CA GLU A 25 12.55 -7.63 11.53
C GLU A 25 11.60 -6.44 11.63
N ASN A 26 11.60 -5.72 12.76
CA ASN A 26 10.72 -4.55 12.94
C ASN A 26 10.94 -3.45 11.88
N GLN A 27 12.20 -3.18 11.49
CA GLN A 27 12.50 -2.22 10.41
C GLN A 27 12.02 -2.71 9.04
N ARG A 28 12.11 -4.02 8.77
CA ARG A 28 11.58 -4.62 7.53
C ARG A 28 10.06 -4.48 7.49
N GLU A 29 9.38 -4.80 8.59
CA GLU A 29 7.92 -4.67 8.69
C GLU A 29 7.47 -3.22 8.46
N GLU A 30 8.12 -2.25 9.13
CA GLU A 30 7.81 -0.82 8.99
C GLU A 30 8.03 -0.31 7.55
N ALA A 31 9.09 -0.79 6.89
CA ALA A 31 9.35 -0.45 5.49
C ALA A 31 8.28 -0.99 4.53
N LEU A 32 7.75 -2.19 4.81
CA LEU A 32 6.66 -2.78 4.03
C LEU A 32 5.34 -2.04 4.28
N GLU A 33 5.02 -1.71 5.53
CA GLU A 33 3.83 -0.95 5.90
C GLU A 33 3.81 0.41 5.20
N LYS A 34 4.90 1.18 5.33
CA LYS A 34 5.04 2.49 4.69
C LYS A 34 4.89 2.42 3.16
N LYS A 35 5.34 1.32 2.57
CA LYS A 35 5.21 1.10 1.13
C LYS A 35 3.77 0.81 0.74
N ALA A 36 3.04 0.02 1.53
CA ALA A 36 1.61 -0.23 1.35
C ALA A 36 0.81 1.08 1.51
N ASP A 37 1.05 1.85 2.58
CA ASP A 37 0.39 3.14 2.83
C ASP A 37 0.57 4.12 1.66
N THR A 38 1.76 4.14 1.07
CA THR A 38 2.04 5.00 -0.10
C THR A 38 1.24 4.57 -1.33
N MET A 39 0.92 3.28 -1.47
CA MET A 39 0.08 2.79 -2.57
C MET A 39 -1.39 3.12 -2.32
N GLU A 40 -1.88 2.96 -1.10
CA GLU A 40 -3.25 3.36 -0.71
C GLU A 40 -3.47 4.86 -0.91
N GLN A 41 -2.54 5.72 -0.47
CA GLN A 41 -2.61 7.17 -0.74
C GLN A 41 -2.65 7.50 -2.24
N LYS A 42 -1.99 6.70 -3.08
CA LYS A 42 -2.08 6.89 -4.54
C LYS A 42 -3.43 6.42 -5.08
N ALA A 43 -4.00 5.36 -4.52
CA ALA A 43 -5.33 4.88 -4.88
C ALA A 43 -6.38 5.96 -4.59
N ASP A 44 -6.32 6.59 -3.42
CA ASP A 44 -7.18 7.71 -3.04
C ASP A 44 -7.09 8.88 -4.02
N VAL A 45 -5.86 9.31 -4.33
CA VAL A 45 -5.63 10.39 -5.32
C VAL A 45 -6.17 10.02 -6.70
N VAL A 46 -6.11 8.74 -7.09
CA VAL A 46 -6.68 8.27 -8.36
C VAL A 46 -8.20 8.36 -8.34
N ARG A 47 -8.87 7.92 -7.26
CA ARG A 47 -10.33 8.03 -7.11
C ARG A 47 -10.79 9.48 -7.13
N GLU A 48 -10.14 10.34 -6.35
CA GLU A 48 -10.44 11.78 -6.31
C GLU A 48 -10.33 12.44 -7.69
N ARG A 49 -9.30 12.08 -8.47
CA ARG A 49 -9.12 12.60 -9.84
C ARG A 49 -10.18 12.08 -10.81
N GLY A 50 -10.59 10.82 -10.66
CA GLY A 50 -11.66 10.23 -11.46
C GLY A 50 -12.99 10.93 -11.22
N GLU A 51 -13.35 11.13 -9.95
CA GLU A 51 -14.55 11.86 -9.56
C GLU A 51 -14.51 13.32 -10.03
N ALA A 52 -13.40 14.02 -9.83
CA ALA A 52 -13.26 15.39 -10.32
C ALA A 52 -13.39 15.48 -11.86
N ALA A 53 -12.90 14.47 -12.59
CA ALA A 53 -13.07 14.41 -14.05
C ALA A 53 -14.53 14.15 -14.46
N ALA A 54 -15.22 13.27 -13.73
CA ALA A 54 -16.65 12.99 -13.93
C ALA A 54 -17.50 14.24 -13.65
N ASP A 55 -17.29 14.91 -12.51
CA ASP A 55 -17.96 16.14 -12.14
C ASP A 55 -17.76 17.26 -13.18
N LEU A 56 -16.54 17.36 -13.73
CA LEU A 56 -16.23 18.32 -14.79
C LEU A 56 -16.96 17.99 -16.10
N ALA A 57 -17.19 16.71 -16.41
CA ALA A 57 -17.96 16.30 -17.57
C ALA A 57 -19.44 16.66 -17.39
N GLU A 58 -20.03 16.26 -16.25
CA GLU A 58 -21.43 16.55 -15.90
C GLU A 58 -21.70 18.07 -15.82
N LYS A 59 -20.76 18.85 -15.28
CA LYS A 59 -20.90 20.32 -15.21
C LYS A 59 -20.88 21.00 -16.58
N LYS A 60 -20.19 20.43 -17.57
CA LYS A 60 -20.15 20.99 -18.95
C LYS A 60 -21.46 20.77 -19.69
N ASP A 61 -22.26 19.79 -19.28
CA ASP A 61 -23.55 19.46 -19.84
C ASP A 61 -24.55 19.21 -18.70
N PRO A 62 -25.04 20.28 -18.05
CA PRO A 62 -25.79 20.21 -16.79
C PRO A 62 -27.24 19.73 -16.96
N GLY A 63 -27.48 18.76 -17.85
CA GLY A 63 -28.79 18.15 -18.07
C GLY A 63 -29.40 18.38 -19.45
N MET A 64 -28.61 18.53 -20.52
CA MET A 64 -29.15 18.37 -21.88
C MET A 64 -29.21 16.89 -22.30
N ASP A 65 -29.59 15.97 -21.40
CA ASP A 65 -29.96 14.58 -21.74
C ASP A 65 -29.01 13.84 -22.71
N THR A 66 -27.72 14.20 -22.72
CA THR A 66 -26.79 13.53 -23.62
C THR A 66 -26.22 12.31 -22.92
N SER A 67 -26.74 11.13 -23.30
CA SER A 67 -26.16 9.83 -22.94
C SER A 67 -24.65 9.73 -23.19
N ALA A 68 -24.06 10.66 -23.95
CA ALA A 68 -22.63 10.76 -24.17
C ALA A 68 -21.88 11.33 -22.96
N THR A 69 -22.41 12.37 -22.30
CA THR A 69 -21.81 12.95 -21.09
C THR A 69 -21.86 11.95 -19.93
N ASP A 70 -23.02 11.32 -19.71
CA ASP A 70 -23.18 10.32 -18.65
C ASP A 70 -22.20 9.15 -18.82
N ARG A 71 -22.10 8.62 -20.04
CA ARG A 71 -21.13 7.56 -20.37
C ARG A 71 -19.68 8.01 -20.16
N ALA A 72 -19.36 9.27 -20.44
CA ALA A 72 -18.01 9.79 -20.24
C ALA A 72 -17.68 9.94 -18.75
N ALA A 73 -18.62 10.42 -17.94
CA ALA A 73 -18.48 10.54 -16.48
C ALA A 73 -18.35 9.16 -15.82
N GLU A 74 -19.21 8.22 -16.20
CA GLU A 74 -19.17 6.84 -15.71
C GLU A 74 -17.86 6.14 -16.10
N ALA A 75 -17.40 6.31 -17.36
CA ALA A 75 -16.12 5.75 -17.79
C ALA A 75 -14.93 6.34 -17.00
N ALA A 76 -14.99 7.62 -16.60
CA ALA A 76 -13.97 8.25 -15.77
C ALA A 76 -13.95 7.65 -14.36
N ARG A 77 -15.11 7.50 -13.72
CA ARG A 77 -15.24 6.83 -12.41
C ARG A 77 -14.73 5.40 -12.48
N GLU A 78 -15.24 4.59 -13.40
CA GLU A 78 -14.91 3.17 -13.52
C GLU A 78 -13.42 2.95 -13.82
N THR A 79 -12.82 3.77 -14.69
CA THR A 79 -11.37 3.66 -14.97
C THR A 79 -10.53 4.00 -13.75
N SER A 80 -10.92 5.02 -12.98
CA SER A 80 -10.23 5.42 -11.76
C SER A 80 -10.38 4.39 -10.65
N GLU A 81 -11.57 3.83 -10.45
CA GLU A 81 -11.85 2.76 -9.48
C GLU A 81 -10.98 1.54 -9.79
N ARG A 82 -11.03 1.01 -11.01
CA ARG A 82 -10.20 -0.15 -11.39
C ARG A 82 -8.70 0.10 -11.18
N SER A 83 -8.24 1.33 -11.41
CA SER A 83 -6.83 1.70 -11.22
C SER A 83 -6.46 1.81 -9.74
N ALA A 84 -7.36 2.35 -8.92
CA ALA A 84 -7.22 2.45 -7.47
C ALA A 84 -7.24 1.05 -6.83
N ASP A 85 -8.17 0.19 -7.24
CA ASP A 85 -8.29 -1.18 -6.74
C ASP A 85 -7.02 -1.99 -7.03
N GLN A 86 -6.42 -1.83 -8.22
CA GLN A 86 -5.13 -2.45 -8.51
C GLN A 86 -4.03 -1.98 -7.56
N LEU A 87 -3.99 -0.68 -7.21
CA LEU A 87 -3.01 -0.15 -6.26
C LEU A 87 -3.22 -0.71 -4.85
N GLU A 88 -4.47 -0.85 -4.42
CA GLU A 88 -4.82 -1.49 -3.14
C GLU A 88 -4.43 -2.97 -3.13
N GLU A 89 -4.68 -3.73 -4.21
CA GLU A 89 -4.19 -5.11 -4.31
C GLU A 89 -2.66 -5.21 -4.25
N TYR A 90 -1.92 -4.21 -4.76
CA TYR A 90 -0.47 -4.17 -4.58
C TYR A 90 -0.07 -3.79 -3.15
N ALA A 91 -0.84 -2.94 -2.47
CA ALA A 91 -0.64 -2.56 -1.08
C ALA A 91 -0.83 -3.79 -0.17
N ASP A 92 -1.93 -4.52 -0.34
CA ASP A 92 -2.25 -5.73 0.41
C ASP A 92 -1.18 -6.81 0.22
N ARG A 93 -0.81 -7.12 -1.03
CA ARG A 93 0.30 -8.04 -1.31
C ARG A 93 1.65 -7.58 -0.76
N THR A 94 1.82 -6.28 -0.50
CA THR A 94 3.03 -5.77 0.15
C THR A 94 2.96 -5.98 1.65
N ARG A 95 1.80 -5.77 2.28
CA ARG A 95 1.55 -6.00 3.70
C ARG A 95 1.61 -7.48 4.07
N GLU A 96 1.16 -8.37 3.19
CA GLU A 96 1.29 -9.83 3.35
C GLU A 96 2.75 -10.34 3.36
N LYS A 97 3.72 -9.53 2.92
CA LYS A 97 5.14 -9.89 2.95
C LYS A 97 5.82 -9.59 4.29
N LYS A 98 5.08 -9.03 5.25
CA LYS A 98 5.53 -8.79 6.62
C LYS A 98 5.93 -10.14 7.23
#